data_AF-A0A7S2KMF1-F1
#
_entry.id   AF-A0A7S2KMF1-F1
#
_cell.length_a   1.000
_cell.length_b   1.000
_cell.length_c   1.000
_cell.angle_alpha   90.00
_cell.angle_beta   90.00
_cell.angle_gamma   90.00
#
_symmetry.space_group_name_H-M   'P 1'
#
loop_
_entity.id
_entity.type
_entity.pdbx_description
1 polymer ?
#
loop_
_entity_poly.entity_id
_entity_poly.type
_entity_poly.pdbx_seq_one_letter_code
_entity_poly.pdbx_strand_id
1 'polypeptide(L)'
;DVWAAVFSHVAELGTVPTLSRLARGFSEVVRHPGTWEGARVRVGAGLVQGLAPHLAAWAEAWQGVAKLIVPRSVQLSAELERLAPGIKVEVAWRFDACACGEGLEVVRCGEAVRRVDDDDVVVLGDAPLVVAEGRPPYVEVCLEAFGEGPSGDGMNEFGIGLTACDPEELEELGAVAAEVPNSWVVDFTRNLVCLSINNCEEAKGYRACSTGLQEGDRVGLRVSPRGDAIEVFINGELRDRLLPPPDKAVPVGSKLFPVLDLFGRAAQIS
;
A
#
# COMPACT_ATOMS: atom_id res chain seq x y z
N ASP A 1 -28.40 5.56 9.35
CA ASP A 1 -28.36 4.35 8.49
C ASP A 1 -27.72 4.60 7.13
N VAL A 2 -28.32 5.38 6.21
CA VAL A 2 -27.75 5.63 4.87
C VAL A 2 -26.33 6.21 4.91
N TRP A 3 -26.07 7.19 5.78
CA TRP A 3 -24.74 7.78 5.90
C TRP A 3 -23.71 6.85 6.54
N ALA A 4 -24.09 6.03 7.52
CA ALA A 4 -23.21 5.01 8.08
C ALA A 4 -22.82 3.98 7.00
N ALA A 5 -23.78 3.58 6.16
CA ALA A 5 -23.52 2.73 5.00
C ALA A 5 -22.57 3.42 3.98
N VAL A 6 -22.82 4.69 3.64
CA VAL A 6 -21.92 5.47 2.77
C VAL A 6 -20.52 5.55 3.37
N PHE A 7 -20.35 6.01 4.60
CA PHE A 7 -19.03 6.13 5.22
C PHE A 7 -18.33 4.80 5.48
N SER A 8 -19.06 3.70 5.63
CA SER A 8 -18.45 2.36 5.66
C SER A 8 -17.80 1.97 4.32
N HIS A 9 -18.20 2.61 3.22
CA HIS A 9 -17.69 2.37 1.85
C HIS A 9 -16.74 3.46 1.35
N VAL A 10 -16.84 4.71 1.85
CA VAL A 10 -15.96 5.85 1.52
C VAL A 10 -15.17 6.31 2.74
N ALA A 11 -14.66 5.37 3.54
CA ALA A 11 -13.98 5.63 4.80
C ALA A 11 -12.60 6.34 4.66
N GLU A 12 -12.34 7.01 3.54
CA GLU A 12 -11.23 7.94 3.36
C GLU A 12 -11.70 9.36 3.65
N LEU A 13 -11.10 10.01 4.65
CA LEU A 13 -11.43 11.39 5.01
C LEU A 13 -11.17 12.37 3.86
N GLY A 14 -10.33 12.03 2.89
CA GLY A 14 -10.10 12.82 1.68
C GLY A 14 -11.38 13.05 0.85
N THR A 15 -12.37 12.17 0.97
CA THR A 15 -13.65 12.26 0.25
C THR A 15 -14.71 13.13 0.98
N VAL A 16 -14.50 13.38 2.28
CA VAL A 16 -15.40 14.14 3.16
C VAL A 16 -15.68 15.56 2.63
N PRO A 17 -14.68 16.34 2.12
CA PRO A 17 -14.94 17.66 1.54
C PRO A 17 -15.79 17.64 0.26
N THR A 18 -15.83 16.51 -0.44
CA THR A 18 -16.67 16.35 -1.63
C THR A 18 -18.10 16.00 -1.21
N LEU A 19 -18.26 15.07 -0.25
CA LEU A 19 -19.57 14.69 0.29
C LEU A 19 -20.25 15.83 1.06
N SER A 20 -19.48 16.70 1.71
CA SER A 20 -20.02 17.86 2.44
C SER A 20 -20.79 18.84 1.55
N ARG A 21 -20.46 18.89 0.26
CA ARG A 21 -21.14 19.75 -0.73
C ARG A 21 -22.49 19.19 -1.18
N LEU A 22 -22.73 17.90 -0.96
CA LEU A 22 -23.89 17.17 -1.47
C LEU A 22 -25.02 17.05 -0.43
N ALA A 23 -24.75 17.28 0.86
CA ALA A 23 -25.67 16.94 1.94
C ALA A 23 -25.93 18.08 2.94
N ARG A 24 -27.21 18.43 3.12
CA ARG A 24 -27.64 19.24 4.28
C ARG A 24 -27.43 18.44 5.56
N GLY A 25 -26.86 19.06 6.60
CA GLY A 25 -26.61 18.40 7.90
C GLY A 25 -25.35 17.53 7.93
N PHE A 26 -24.50 17.58 6.89
CA PHE A 26 -23.27 16.78 6.82
C PHE A 26 -22.39 16.89 8.07
N SER A 27 -22.22 18.10 8.60
CA SER A 27 -21.40 18.33 9.80
C SER A 27 -21.97 17.66 11.06
N GLU A 28 -23.28 17.46 11.16
CA GLU A 28 -23.89 16.76 12.29
C GLU A 28 -23.68 15.26 12.16
N VAL A 29 -23.83 14.73 10.94
CA VAL A 29 -23.60 13.32 10.63
C VAL A 29 -22.17 12.90 10.94
N VAL A 30 -21.15 13.60 10.44
CA VAL A 30 -19.74 13.22 10.65
C VAL A 30 -19.26 13.41 12.09
N ARG A 31 -19.98 14.15 12.93
CA ARG A 31 -19.67 14.31 14.36
C ARG A 31 -20.42 13.31 15.23
N HIS A 32 -21.41 12.62 14.69
CA HIS A 32 -22.18 11.64 15.45
C HIS A 32 -21.36 10.34 15.62
N PRO A 33 -21.13 9.84 16.85
CA PRO A 33 -20.31 8.65 17.08
C PRO A 33 -20.77 7.40 16.31
N GLY A 34 -22.09 7.18 16.25
CA GLY A 34 -22.70 6.06 15.52
C GLY A 34 -22.49 6.08 13.99
N THR A 35 -22.02 7.19 13.42
CA THR A 35 -21.68 7.26 11.98
C THR A 35 -20.45 6.42 11.65
N TRP A 36 -19.54 6.31 12.60
CA TRP A 36 -18.24 5.68 12.42
C TRP A 36 -18.13 4.31 13.10
N GLU A 37 -19.21 3.85 13.73
CA GLU A 37 -19.23 2.61 14.48
C GLU A 37 -18.87 1.42 13.60
N GLY A 38 -17.82 0.69 13.97
CA GLY A 38 -17.30 -0.44 13.20
C GLY A 38 -16.55 -0.08 11.92
N ALA A 39 -16.44 1.21 11.56
CA ALA A 39 -15.77 1.65 10.34
C ALA A 39 -14.23 1.55 10.44
N ARG A 40 -13.57 1.42 9.28
CA ARG A 40 -12.11 1.54 9.14
C ARG A 40 -11.80 2.87 8.47
N VAL A 41 -11.47 3.90 9.24
CA VAL A 41 -11.28 5.27 8.72
C VAL A 41 -9.84 5.48 8.30
N ARG A 42 -9.57 5.97 7.09
CA ARG A 42 -8.26 6.37 6.58
C ARG A 42 -8.18 7.89 6.51
N VAL A 43 -7.18 8.46 7.18
CA VAL A 43 -6.79 9.87 7.07
C VAL A 43 -5.79 9.97 5.91
N GLY A 44 -6.07 10.79 4.90
CA GLY A 44 -5.13 11.06 3.80
C GLY A 44 -3.97 11.97 4.25
N ALA A 45 -2.79 11.84 3.63
CA ALA A 45 -1.61 12.63 3.98
C ALA A 45 -1.84 14.14 3.84
N GLY A 46 -2.57 14.54 2.79
CA GLY A 46 -2.92 15.95 2.55
C GLY A 46 -3.83 16.58 3.62
N LEU A 47 -4.48 15.78 4.47
CA LEU A 47 -5.33 16.30 5.54
C LEU A 47 -4.57 16.60 6.83
N VAL A 48 -3.36 16.06 7.01
CA VAL A 48 -2.62 16.14 8.28
C VAL A 48 -2.40 17.58 8.73
N GLN A 49 -2.00 18.48 7.81
CA GLN A 49 -1.74 19.89 8.12
C GLN A 49 -3.00 20.68 8.55
N GLY A 50 -4.19 20.21 8.18
CA GLY A 50 -5.46 20.83 8.57
C GLY A 50 -6.25 20.08 9.63
N LEU A 51 -5.82 18.86 9.98
CA LEU A 51 -6.58 17.97 10.86
C LEU A 51 -6.36 18.30 12.34
N ALA A 52 -5.15 18.67 12.76
CA ALA A 52 -4.82 18.89 14.17
C ALA A 52 -5.79 19.85 14.91
N PRO A 53 -6.21 21.01 14.36
CA PRO A 53 -7.18 21.90 15.01
C PRO A 53 -8.59 21.29 15.18
N HIS A 54 -8.92 20.27 14.38
CA HIS A 54 -10.23 19.61 14.38
C HIS A 54 -10.20 18.23 15.04
N LEU A 55 -9.00 17.71 15.34
CA LEU A 55 -8.79 16.35 15.82
C LEU A 55 -9.53 16.10 17.13
N ALA A 56 -9.55 17.06 18.06
CA ALA A 56 -10.28 16.93 19.32
C ALA A 56 -11.79 16.71 19.10
N ALA A 57 -12.39 17.41 18.14
CA ALA A 57 -13.81 17.26 17.82
C ALA A 57 -14.12 15.96 17.07
N TRP A 58 -13.14 15.44 16.32
CA TRP A 58 -13.32 14.21 15.52
C TRP A 58 -12.97 12.96 16.32
N ALA A 59 -12.03 13.04 17.25
CA ALA A 59 -11.61 11.96 18.14
C ALA A 59 -12.78 11.43 18.98
N GLU A 60 -13.67 12.32 19.44
CA GLU A 60 -14.91 11.93 20.14
C GLU A 60 -15.86 11.15 19.21
N ALA A 61 -16.06 11.64 17.98
CA ALA A 61 -16.88 10.95 16.98
C ALA A 61 -16.27 9.61 16.54
N TRP A 62 -14.96 9.45 16.66
CA TRP A 62 -14.25 8.23 16.27
C TRP A 62 -14.14 7.18 17.36
N GLN A 63 -14.66 7.38 18.57
CA GLN A 63 -14.55 6.35 19.62
C GLN A 63 -15.15 4.99 19.23
N GLY A 64 -16.11 4.98 18.30
CA GLY A 64 -16.71 3.74 17.75
C GLY A 64 -15.97 3.12 16.56
N VAL A 65 -14.90 3.74 16.03
CA VAL A 65 -14.21 3.18 14.86
C VAL A 65 -13.52 1.86 15.22
N ALA A 66 -13.63 0.89 14.32
CA ALA A 66 -12.91 -0.37 14.48
C ALA A 66 -11.38 -0.16 14.34
N LYS A 67 -10.98 0.80 13.50
CA LYS A 67 -9.59 1.15 13.23
C LYS A 67 -9.48 2.52 12.56
N LEU A 68 -8.47 3.29 12.95
CA LEU A 68 -8.04 4.51 12.28
C LEU A 68 -6.70 4.27 11.59
N ILE A 69 -6.61 4.52 10.29
CA ILE A 69 -5.40 4.40 9.47
C ILE A 69 -4.92 5.83 9.21
N VAL A 70 -3.75 6.19 9.71
CA VAL A 70 -3.24 7.56 9.63
C VAL A 70 -1.93 7.63 8.86
N PRO A 71 -1.63 8.78 8.22
CA PRO A 71 -0.32 9.03 7.67
C PRO A 71 0.69 9.08 8.82
N ARG A 72 1.90 8.56 8.59
CA ARG A 72 3.04 8.72 9.50
C ARG A 72 3.27 10.20 9.90
N SER A 73 2.84 10.56 11.09
CA SER A 73 2.99 11.90 11.67
C SER A 73 3.09 11.74 13.18
N VAL A 74 4.28 12.00 13.72
CA VAL A 74 4.54 11.89 15.17
C VAL A 74 3.59 12.78 15.97
N GLN A 75 3.31 13.99 15.47
CA GLN A 75 2.35 14.90 16.08
C GLN A 75 0.94 14.30 16.08
N LEU A 76 0.46 13.80 14.94
CA LEU A 76 -0.88 13.22 14.84
C LEU A 76 -1.02 11.99 15.73
N SER A 77 -0.03 11.10 15.73
CA SER A 77 -0.01 9.92 16.58
C SER A 77 -0.03 10.30 18.06
N ALA A 78 0.79 11.27 18.48
CA ALA A 78 0.82 11.75 19.87
C ALA A 78 -0.50 12.43 20.27
N GLU A 79 -1.11 13.19 19.38
CA GLU A 79 -2.43 13.82 19.63
C GLU A 79 -3.54 12.78 19.74
N LEU A 80 -3.54 11.74 18.90
CA LEU A 80 -4.50 10.63 18.97
C LEU A 80 -4.34 9.79 20.24
N GLU A 81 -3.10 9.45 20.62
CA GLU A 81 -2.81 8.75 21.87
C GLU A 81 -3.33 9.55 23.07
N ARG A 82 -3.16 10.87 23.05
CA ARG A 82 -3.61 11.76 24.13
C ARG A 82 -5.14 11.91 24.18
N LEU A 83 -5.80 12.04 23.03
CA LEU A 83 -7.22 12.39 22.95
C LEU A 83 -8.14 11.17 22.90
N ALA A 84 -7.68 10.05 22.34
CA ALA A 84 -8.47 8.84 22.16
C ALA A 84 -7.59 7.57 22.22
N PRO A 85 -6.97 7.28 23.39
CA PRO A 85 -6.06 6.14 23.56
C PRO A 85 -6.72 4.76 23.31
N GLY A 86 -8.06 4.69 23.34
CA GLY A 86 -8.79 3.46 23.06
C GLY A 86 -8.93 3.12 21.56
N ILE A 87 -8.62 4.06 20.66
CA ILE A 87 -8.74 3.84 19.21
C ILE A 87 -7.53 3.05 18.71
N LYS A 88 -7.78 1.96 18.00
CA LYS A 88 -6.71 1.22 17.30
C LYS A 88 -6.20 2.06 16.12
N VAL A 89 -4.99 2.60 16.25
CA VAL A 89 -4.32 3.36 15.19
C VAL A 89 -3.38 2.45 14.41
N GLU A 90 -3.46 2.52 13.08
CA GLU A 90 -2.54 1.92 12.13
C GLU A 90 -1.86 3.04 11.36
N VAL A 91 -0.53 3.00 11.27
CA VAL A 91 0.21 3.94 10.41
C VAL A 91 0.28 3.32 9.03
N ALA A 92 -0.27 4.02 8.03
CA ALA A 92 -0.11 3.61 6.63
C ALA A 92 1.34 3.84 6.20
N TRP A 93 1.92 2.83 5.56
CA TRP A 93 3.15 2.99 4.79
C TRP A 93 2.92 3.93 3.61
N ARG A 94 3.98 4.57 3.15
CA ARG A 94 4.02 5.45 1.99
C ARG A 94 5.25 5.12 1.16
N PHE A 95 5.25 5.50 -0.12
CA PHE A 95 6.49 5.51 -0.89
C PHE A 95 7.49 6.45 -0.23
N ASP A 96 8.68 5.95 0.04
CA ASP A 96 9.75 6.67 0.71
C ASP A 96 10.55 7.48 -0.31
N ALA A 97 10.52 8.81 -0.21
CA ALA A 97 11.27 9.69 -1.11
C ALA A 97 12.80 9.61 -0.90
N CYS A 98 13.27 9.08 0.22
CA CYS A 98 14.68 8.88 0.51
C CYS A 98 15.18 7.49 0.05
N ALA A 99 14.28 6.50 -0.02
CA ALA A 99 14.55 5.16 -0.56
C ALA A 99 13.84 4.98 -1.90
N CYS A 100 14.13 5.89 -2.82
CA CYS A 100 13.59 5.97 -4.17
C CYS A 100 14.73 6.25 -5.15
N GLY A 101 14.82 5.45 -6.20
CA GLY A 101 15.81 5.63 -7.26
C GLY A 101 15.52 6.87 -8.12
N GLU A 102 16.54 7.35 -8.82
CA GLU A 102 16.50 8.65 -9.52
C GLU A 102 15.52 8.69 -10.69
N GLY A 103 15.16 7.55 -11.28
CA GLY A 103 14.15 7.47 -12.33
C GLY A 103 12.71 7.52 -11.83
N LEU A 104 12.50 7.70 -10.53
CA LEU A 104 11.19 7.83 -9.92
C LEU A 104 11.02 9.16 -9.20
N GLU A 105 9.77 9.62 -9.14
CA GLU A 105 9.35 10.75 -8.34
C GLU A 105 8.22 10.31 -7.40
N VAL A 106 8.47 10.42 -6.09
CA VAL A 106 7.44 10.24 -5.08
C VAL A 106 6.55 11.48 -5.02
N VAL A 107 5.27 11.32 -5.36
CA VAL A 107 4.29 12.42 -5.43
C VAL A 107 3.16 12.22 -4.43
N ARG A 108 2.29 13.23 -4.31
CA ARG A 108 1.13 13.21 -3.39
C ARG A 108 1.51 12.81 -1.96
N CYS A 109 2.62 13.36 -1.46
CA CYS A 109 3.12 13.13 -0.10
C CYS A 109 3.41 11.66 0.25
N GLY A 110 3.87 10.88 -0.73
CA GLY A 110 4.17 9.46 -0.56
C GLY A 110 2.98 8.53 -0.84
N GLU A 111 1.83 9.06 -1.27
CA GLU A 111 0.69 8.25 -1.70
C GLU A 111 0.83 7.73 -3.13
N ALA A 112 1.84 8.17 -3.88
CA ALA A 112 2.07 7.68 -5.23
C ALA A 112 3.53 7.81 -5.62
N VAL A 113 3.90 7.05 -6.64
CA VAL A 113 5.18 7.14 -7.29
C VAL A 113 4.98 7.12 -8.80
N ARG A 114 5.73 7.97 -9.50
CA ARG A 114 5.67 8.11 -10.94
C ARG A 114 7.06 7.95 -11.53
N ARG A 115 7.16 7.24 -12.64
CA ARG A 115 8.38 7.12 -13.44
C ARG A 115 8.67 8.41 -14.20
N VAL A 116 9.91 8.89 -14.10
CA VAL A 116 10.43 10.07 -14.79
C VAL A 116 11.65 9.75 -15.66
N ASP A 117 12.32 8.62 -15.42
CA ASP A 117 13.39 8.04 -16.25
C ASP A 117 13.25 6.50 -16.28
N ASP A 118 13.95 5.81 -17.18
CA ASP A 118 13.92 4.34 -17.32
C ASP A 118 14.95 3.63 -16.44
N ASP A 119 15.95 4.34 -15.92
CA ASP A 119 16.98 3.83 -15.02
C ASP A 119 16.63 4.08 -13.54
N ASP A 120 17.14 3.25 -12.62
CA ASP A 120 16.95 3.40 -11.16
C ASP A 120 15.48 3.56 -10.75
N VAL A 121 14.65 2.59 -11.16
CA VAL A 121 13.19 2.66 -11.06
C VAL A 121 12.62 1.93 -9.85
N VAL A 122 13.37 1.84 -8.75
CA VAL A 122 13.01 1.12 -7.52
C VAL A 122 12.57 2.09 -6.42
N VAL A 123 11.54 1.72 -5.65
CA VAL A 123 11.11 2.47 -4.46
C VAL A 123 10.68 1.54 -3.34
N LEU A 124 10.96 1.93 -2.10
CA LEU A 124 10.52 1.23 -0.91
C LEU A 124 9.39 1.97 -0.19
N GLY A 125 8.65 1.23 0.63
CA GLY A 125 7.76 1.79 1.62
C GLY A 125 8.54 2.32 2.83
N ASP A 126 8.17 3.49 3.34
CA ASP A 126 8.83 4.16 4.47
C ASP A 126 8.60 3.47 5.81
N ALA A 127 7.62 2.58 5.88
CA ALA A 127 7.20 1.91 7.11
C ALA A 127 6.92 0.43 6.84
N PRO A 128 7.12 -0.43 7.87
CA PRO A 128 6.83 -1.83 7.72
C PRO A 128 5.33 -2.08 7.62
N LEU A 129 4.97 -3.15 6.91
CA LEU A 129 3.63 -3.68 6.89
C LEU A 129 3.20 -4.10 8.29
N VAL A 130 1.97 -3.72 8.64
CA VAL A 130 1.38 -4.08 9.93
C VAL A 130 0.92 -5.53 9.89
N VAL A 131 1.57 -6.35 10.69
CA VAL A 131 1.18 -7.74 10.95
C VAL A 131 0.36 -7.77 12.23
N ALA A 132 -0.83 -8.36 12.18
CA ALA A 132 -1.68 -8.54 13.35
C ALA A 132 -2.21 -9.97 13.42
N GLU A 133 -2.71 -10.39 14.58
CA GLU A 133 -3.30 -11.71 14.74
C GLU A 133 -4.44 -11.93 13.73
N GLY A 134 -4.31 -12.99 12.92
CA GLY A 134 -5.25 -13.28 11.82
C GLY A 134 -5.15 -12.36 10.60
N ARG A 135 -4.16 -11.45 10.54
CA ARG A 135 -3.90 -10.55 9.40
C ARG A 135 -2.45 -10.67 8.95
N PRO A 136 -2.17 -11.53 7.98
CA PRO A 136 -0.83 -11.60 7.42
C PRO A 136 -0.44 -10.29 6.74
N PRO A 137 0.86 -10.04 6.51
CA PRO A 137 1.34 -8.91 5.72
C PRO A 137 0.63 -8.84 4.37
N TYR A 138 0.09 -7.68 4.05
CA TYR A 138 -0.58 -7.39 2.79
C TYR A 138 -0.14 -6.02 2.27
N VAL A 139 0.29 -5.98 1.01
CA VAL A 139 0.56 -4.75 0.25
C VAL A 139 -0.38 -4.73 -0.94
N GLU A 140 -0.91 -3.56 -1.29
CA GLU A 140 -1.74 -3.34 -2.49
C GLU A 140 -1.38 -1.98 -3.06
N VAL A 141 -1.31 -1.92 -4.39
CA VAL A 141 -1.16 -0.68 -5.15
C VAL A 141 -2.24 -0.60 -6.23
N CYS A 142 -2.58 0.61 -6.62
CA CYS A 142 -3.46 0.91 -7.74
C CYS A 142 -2.62 1.38 -8.92
N LEU A 143 -2.87 0.80 -10.10
CA LEU A 143 -2.24 1.24 -11.34
C LEU A 143 -2.91 2.52 -11.81
N GLU A 144 -2.16 3.61 -11.97
CA GLU A 144 -2.73 4.91 -12.32
C GLU A 144 -2.42 5.36 -13.72
N ALA A 145 -1.28 4.95 -14.28
CA ALA A 145 -0.91 5.30 -15.65
C ALA A 145 0.02 4.24 -16.25
N PHE A 146 -0.09 4.07 -17.57
CA PHE A 146 0.87 3.31 -18.37
C PHE A 146 1.63 4.22 -19.33
N GLY A 147 2.92 3.95 -19.53
CA GLY A 147 3.81 4.69 -20.42
C GLY A 147 4.35 3.85 -21.58
N GLU A 148 5.24 4.47 -22.36
CA GLU A 148 6.02 3.84 -23.45
C GLU A 148 7.24 3.11 -22.87
N GLY A 149 7.04 2.21 -21.91
CA GLY A 149 8.10 1.38 -21.37
C GLY A 149 8.53 0.25 -22.33
N PRO A 150 9.62 -0.47 -22.03
CA PRO A 150 10.03 -1.66 -22.76
C PRO A 150 8.86 -2.62 -22.90
N SER A 151 8.57 -3.05 -24.13
CA SER A 151 7.42 -3.91 -24.41
C SER A 151 7.87 -5.13 -25.21
N GLY A 152 7.57 -6.32 -24.71
CA GLY A 152 7.98 -7.58 -25.31
C GLY A 152 7.43 -8.77 -24.51
N ASP A 153 7.35 -9.92 -25.16
CA ASP A 153 6.94 -11.14 -24.46
C ASP A 153 8.03 -11.55 -23.46
N GLY A 154 7.66 -11.64 -22.19
CA GLY A 154 8.58 -11.93 -21.09
C GLY A 154 9.25 -10.71 -20.47
N MET A 155 8.99 -9.49 -20.96
CA MET A 155 9.42 -8.28 -20.26
C MET A 155 8.57 -8.03 -19.02
N ASN A 156 9.22 -7.60 -17.95
CA ASN A 156 8.55 -7.12 -16.75
C ASN A 156 7.78 -5.85 -17.07
N GLU A 157 6.51 -5.78 -16.69
CA GLU A 157 5.68 -4.58 -16.79
C GLU A 157 5.79 -3.71 -15.53
N PHE A 158 5.97 -4.35 -14.36
CA PHE A 158 6.29 -3.77 -13.06
C PHE A 158 6.55 -4.88 -12.03
N GLY A 159 7.39 -4.60 -11.04
CA GLY A 159 7.58 -5.46 -9.87
C GLY A 159 6.83 -4.93 -8.65
N ILE A 160 6.16 -5.82 -7.92
CA ILE A 160 5.64 -5.55 -6.57
C ILE A 160 6.13 -6.62 -5.62
N GLY A 161 6.59 -6.24 -4.44
CA GLY A 161 7.20 -7.18 -3.52
C GLY A 161 7.29 -6.68 -2.10
N LEU A 162 8.02 -7.47 -1.32
CA LEU A 162 8.33 -7.20 0.08
C LEU A 162 9.82 -7.40 0.31
N THR A 163 10.43 -6.60 1.17
CA THR A 163 11.79 -6.82 1.67
C THR A 163 11.81 -6.85 3.19
N ALA A 164 12.72 -7.64 3.77
CA ALA A 164 13.03 -7.59 5.20
C ALA A 164 14.10 -6.55 5.57
N CYS A 165 14.69 -5.87 4.58
CA CYS A 165 15.64 -4.79 4.81
C CYS A 165 14.92 -3.51 5.22
N ASP A 166 15.47 -2.83 6.24
CA ASP A 166 14.99 -1.51 6.63
C ASP A 166 15.47 -0.47 5.59
N PRO A 167 14.59 0.38 5.02
CA PRO A 167 14.98 1.42 4.06
C PRO A 167 16.10 2.33 4.58
N GLU A 168 16.17 2.55 5.90
CA GLU A 168 17.22 3.38 6.53
C GLU A 168 18.61 2.71 6.52
N GLU A 169 18.68 1.39 6.29
CA GLU A 169 19.92 0.60 6.31
C GLU A 169 20.44 0.26 4.90
N LEU A 170 19.71 0.62 3.84
CA LEU A 170 20.12 0.33 2.46
C LEU A 170 21.09 1.38 1.93
N GLU A 171 22.24 0.91 1.43
CA GLU A 171 23.22 1.77 0.74
C GLU A 171 22.85 2.00 -0.72
N GLU A 172 22.31 0.96 -1.40
CA GLU A 172 21.91 0.97 -2.81
C GLU A 172 20.61 0.16 -2.99
N LEU A 173 19.72 0.61 -3.88
CA LEU A 173 18.43 -0.05 -4.15
C LEU A 173 18.49 -1.12 -5.24
N GLY A 174 19.49 -1.06 -6.13
CA GLY A 174 19.51 -1.84 -7.37
C GLY A 174 18.62 -1.24 -8.47
N ALA A 175 18.72 -1.82 -9.66
CA ALA A 175 18.00 -1.34 -10.85
C ALA A 175 16.55 -1.84 -10.91
N VAL A 176 16.26 -2.97 -10.27
CA VAL A 176 14.92 -3.59 -10.18
C VAL A 176 14.63 -4.05 -8.74
N ALA A 177 13.36 -4.16 -8.36
CA ALA A 177 13.00 -4.44 -6.97
C ALA A 177 13.57 -5.77 -6.46
N ALA A 178 13.73 -6.76 -7.35
CA ALA A 178 14.28 -8.07 -7.00
C ALA A 178 15.76 -8.01 -6.56
N GLU A 179 16.49 -6.95 -6.91
CA GLU A 179 17.88 -6.74 -6.48
C GLU A 179 18.00 -6.21 -5.05
N VAL A 180 16.91 -5.67 -4.49
CA VAL A 180 16.89 -5.29 -3.08
C VAL A 180 17.15 -6.53 -2.23
N PRO A 181 18.12 -6.50 -1.30
CA PRO A 181 18.43 -7.65 -0.47
C PRO A 181 17.22 -8.13 0.36
N ASN A 182 17.20 -9.42 0.66
CA ASN A 182 16.14 -10.10 1.41
C ASN A 182 14.73 -9.76 0.89
N SER A 183 14.56 -9.79 -0.44
CA SER A 183 13.30 -9.44 -1.09
C SER A 183 12.57 -10.65 -1.68
N TRP A 184 11.24 -10.53 -1.75
CA TRP A 184 10.31 -11.42 -2.44
C TRP A 184 9.46 -10.57 -3.37
N VAL A 185 9.80 -10.57 -4.66
CA VAL A 185 9.21 -9.69 -5.66
C VAL A 185 8.44 -10.53 -6.67
N VAL A 186 7.24 -10.08 -7.00
CA VAL A 186 6.40 -10.65 -8.03
C VAL A 186 6.44 -9.73 -9.24
N ASP A 187 7.14 -10.17 -10.27
CA ASP A 187 7.28 -9.48 -11.54
C ASP A 187 6.08 -9.81 -12.43
N PHE A 188 5.35 -8.79 -12.86
CA PHE A 188 4.20 -8.94 -13.74
C PHE A 188 4.65 -8.89 -15.19
N THR A 189 4.59 -10.02 -15.89
CA THR A 189 4.81 -10.08 -17.34
C THR A 189 3.48 -10.24 -18.07
N ARG A 190 3.48 -10.10 -19.40
CA ARG A 190 2.28 -10.26 -20.24
C ARG A 190 1.50 -11.54 -19.97
N ASN A 191 2.19 -12.68 -19.79
CA ASN A 191 1.53 -13.99 -19.80
C ASN A 191 1.61 -14.73 -18.47
N LEU A 192 2.40 -14.22 -17.51
CA LEU A 192 2.61 -14.86 -16.21
C LEU A 192 3.09 -13.84 -15.18
N VAL A 193 3.08 -14.26 -13.91
CA VAL A 193 3.84 -13.62 -12.84
C VAL A 193 5.03 -14.50 -12.45
N CYS A 194 6.14 -13.86 -12.10
CA CYS A 194 7.37 -14.52 -11.66
C CYS A 194 7.70 -14.09 -10.23
N LEU A 195 7.85 -15.04 -9.30
CA LEU A 195 8.39 -14.77 -7.98
C LEU A 195 9.92 -14.81 -8.06
N SER A 196 10.53 -13.65 -7.88
CA SER A 196 11.97 -13.45 -7.77
C SER A 196 12.34 -13.25 -6.29
N ILE A 197 13.32 -14.00 -5.78
CA ILE A 197 13.82 -13.90 -4.41
C ILE A 197 15.32 -13.58 -4.47
N ASN A 198 15.73 -12.40 -4.01
CA ASN A 198 17.12 -11.93 -4.12
C ASN A 198 17.67 -12.06 -5.55
N ASN A 199 16.93 -11.51 -6.51
CA ASN A 199 17.24 -11.49 -7.95
C ASN A 199 17.34 -12.89 -8.60
N CYS A 200 16.73 -13.91 -7.99
CA CYS A 200 16.65 -15.26 -8.52
C CYS A 200 15.20 -15.65 -8.75
N GLU A 201 14.85 -16.10 -9.96
CA GLU A 201 13.52 -16.65 -10.25
C GLU A 201 13.31 -17.98 -9.52
N GLU A 202 12.28 -18.05 -8.67
CA GLU A 202 12.01 -19.23 -7.82
C GLU A 202 10.65 -19.89 -8.11
N ALA A 203 9.64 -19.13 -8.55
CA ALA A 203 8.32 -19.68 -8.88
C ALA A 203 7.60 -18.89 -9.97
N LYS A 204 6.65 -19.54 -10.66
CA LYS A 204 5.80 -18.92 -11.69
C LYS A 204 4.33 -19.17 -11.45
N GLY A 205 3.52 -18.16 -11.74
CA GLY A 205 2.07 -18.21 -11.74
C GLY A 205 1.52 -17.83 -13.11
N TYR A 206 0.53 -18.57 -13.59
CA TYR A 206 -0.05 -18.38 -14.94
C TYR A 206 -1.50 -17.90 -14.90
N ARG A 207 -2.06 -17.69 -13.70
CA ARG A 207 -3.44 -17.22 -13.50
C ARG A 207 -3.51 -15.71 -13.27
N ALA A 208 -2.42 -15.14 -12.78
CA ALA A 208 -2.17 -13.70 -12.77
C ALA A 208 -1.16 -13.36 -13.88
N CYS A 209 -1.37 -12.23 -14.54
CA CYS A 209 -0.45 -11.65 -15.51
C CYS A 209 -0.83 -10.18 -15.75
N SER A 210 -0.01 -9.44 -16.49
CA SER A 210 -0.32 -8.05 -16.85
C SER A 210 -1.30 -7.94 -18.01
N THR A 211 -1.54 -9.01 -18.79
CA THR A 211 -2.53 -8.96 -19.87
C THR A 211 -3.92 -8.69 -19.30
N GLY A 212 -4.50 -7.56 -19.71
CA GLY A 212 -5.82 -7.13 -19.29
C GLY A 212 -5.82 -6.21 -18.06
N LEU A 213 -4.66 -5.92 -17.47
CA LEU A 213 -4.55 -4.84 -16.48
C LEU A 213 -4.75 -3.48 -17.15
N GLN A 214 -5.51 -2.62 -16.49
CA GLN A 214 -5.84 -1.26 -16.93
C GLN A 214 -5.71 -0.25 -15.77
N GLU A 215 -5.77 1.04 -16.09
CA GLU A 215 -5.77 2.10 -15.09
C GLU A 215 -6.97 1.91 -14.14
N GLY A 216 -6.71 2.05 -12.84
CA GLY A 216 -7.65 1.79 -11.75
C GLY A 216 -7.65 0.37 -11.22
N ASP A 217 -7.00 -0.59 -11.90
CA ASP A 217 -6.84 -1.95 -11.36
C ASP A 217 -5.92 -1.95 -10.13
N ARG A 218 -6.27 -2.79 -9.17
CA ARG A 218 -5.54 -2.95 -7.92
C ARG A 218 -4.79 -4.27 -7.92
N VAL A 219 -3.52 -4.23 -7.58
CA VAL A 219 -2.65 -5.40 -7.49
C VAL A 219 -2.13 -5.50 -6.08
N GLY A 220 -2.36 -6.65 -5.45
CA GLY A 220 -1.97 -6.88 -4.07
C GLY A 220 -1.21 -8.18 -3.87
N LEU A 221 -0.31 -8.19 -2.89
CA LEU A 221 0.41 -9.36 -2.44
C LEU A 221 0.13 -9.62 -0.97
N ARG A 222 -0.12 -10.89 -0.64
CA ARG A 222 -0.26 -11.36 0.73
C ARG A 222 0.73 -12.47 1.01
N VAL A 223 1.47 -12.36 2.10
CA VAL A 223 2.29 -13.48 2.60
C VAL A 223 1.37 -14.45 3.33
N SER A 224 1.51 -15.75 3.13
CA SER A 224 0.72 -16.71 3.92
C SER A 224 1.05 -16.58 5.42
N PRO A 225 0.16 -16.95 6.35
CA PRO A 225 0.48 -16.93 7.78
C PRO A 225 1.70 -17.76 8.19
N ARG A 226 2.11 -18.71 7.35
CA ARG A 226 3.29 -19.56 7.55
C ARG A 226 4.53 -19.05 6.84
N GLY A 227 4.42 -18.00 6.04
CA GLY A 227 5.52 -17.50 5.20
C GLY A 227 5.82 -18.37 3.97
N ASP A 228 5.08 -19.47 3.78
CA ASP A 228 5.35 -20.52 2.78
C ASP A 228 4.71 -20.25 1.41
N ALA A 229 3.99 -19.14 1.24
CA ALA A 229 3.41 -18.75 -0.02
C ALA A 229 3.27 -17.22 -0.14
N ILE A 230 3.38 -16.74 -1.38
CA ILE A 230 2.98 -15.39 -1.78
C ILE A 230 1.70 -15.52 -2.61
N GLU A 231 0.62 -14.92 -2.11
CA GLU A 231 -0.69 -14.92 -2.76
C GLU A 231 -0.89 -13.60 -3.51
N VAL A 232 -1.24 -13.70 -4.79
CA VAL A 232 -1.39 -12.56 -5.71
C VAL A 232 -2.86 -12.25 -5.90
N PHE A 233 -3.24 -11.00 -5.65
CA PHE A 233 -4.59 -10.48 -5.75
C PHE A 233 -4.69 -9.46 -6.89
N ILE A 234 -5.76 -9.53 -7.68
CA ILE A 234 -6.13 -8.49 -8.64
C ILE A 234 -7.57 -8.08 -8.34
N ASN A 235 -7.80 -6.79 -8.09
CA ASN A 235 -9.10 -6.23 -7.72
C ASN A 235 -9.76 -6.95 -6.52
N GLY A 236 -8.95 -7.32 -5.53
CA GLY A 236 -9.39 -8.03 -4.32
C GLY A 236 -9.64 -9.53 -4.49
N GLU A 237 -9.50 -10.07 -5.70
CA GLU A 237 -9.67 -11.51 -5.97
C GLU A 237 -8.33 -12.22 -5.99
N LEU A 238 -8.22 -13.36 -5.29
CA LEU A 238 -7.04 -14.23 -5.35
C LEU A 238 -6.90 -14.82 -6.76
N ARG A 239 -5.81 -14.47 -7.45
CA ARG A 239 -5.52 -14.95 -8.81
C ARG A 239 -4.47 -16.04 -8.82
N ASP A 240 -3.40 -15.87 -8.05
CA ASP A 240 -2.30 -16.84 -8.02
C ASP A 240 -1.76 -17.09 -6.61
N ARG A 241 -1.04 -18.20 -6.46
CA ARG A 241 -0.37 -18.58 -5.22
C ARG A 241 0.99 -19.18 -5.56
N LEU A 242 2.03 -18.41 -5.29
CA LEU A 242 3.42 -18.74 -5.59
C LEU A 242 4.06 -19.38 -4.35
N LEU A 243 4.73 -20.50 -4.56
CA LEU A 243 5.33 -21.30 -3.48
C LEU A 243 6.86 -21.18 -3.56
N PRO A 244 7.49 -20.32 -2.73
CA PRO A 244 8.94 -20.28 -2.62
C PRO A 244 9.48 -21.63 -2.12
N PRO A 245 10.74 -21.97 -2.45
CA PRO A 245 11.45 -23.08 -1.80
C PRO A 245 11.41 -22.95 -0.28
N PRO A 246 11.34 -24.05 0.50
CA PRO A 246 11.20 -24.00 1.95
C PRO A 246 12.31 -23.20 2.67
N ASP A 247 13.54 -23.21 2.14
CA ASP A 247 14.70 -22.47 2.64
C ASP A 247 14.69 -20.98 2.26
N LYS A 248 13.77 -20.57 1.38
CA LYS A 248 13.56 -19.20 0.92
C LYS A 248 12.17 -18.66 1.27
N ALA A 249 11.46 -19.33 2.17
CA ALA A 249 10.18 -18.85 2.70
C ALA A 249 10.36 -17.51 3.42
N VAL A 250 9.31 -16.69 3.43
CA VAL A 250 9.31 -15.43 4.19
C VAL A 250 9.39 -15.76 5.69
N PRO A 251 10.40 -15.30 6.44
CA PRO A 251 10.52 -15.70 7.83
C PRO A 251 9.38 -15.11 8.66
N VAL A 252 8.67 -15.99 9.38
CA VAL A 252 7.51 -15.61 10.19
C VAL A 252 7.90 -14.60 11.26
N GLY A 253 7.14 -13.50 11.35
CA GLY A 253 7.38 -12.43 12.32
C GLY A 253 8.42 -11.39 11.89
N SER A 254 9.00 -11.52 10.70
CA SER A 254 9.88 -10.49 10.15
C SER A 254 9.14 -9.17 9.94
N LYS A 255 9.85 -8.07 10.18
CA LYS A 255 9.44 -6.74 9.76
C LYS A 255 9.60 -6.68 8.24
N LEU A 256 8.51 -6.47 7.51
CA LEU A 256 8.51 -6.46 6.05
C LEU A 256 8.12 -5.09 5.53
N PHE A 257 8.84 -4.57 4.55
CA PHE A 257 8.58 -3.31 3.89
C PHE A 257 8.12 -3.57 2.45
N PRO A 258 7.19 -2.77 1.91
CA PRO A 258 6.91 -2.75 0.49
C PRO A 258 8.18 -2.42 -0.31
N VAL A 259 8.37 -3.11 -1.43
CA VAL A 259 9.36 -2.75 -2.45
C VAL A 259 8.71 -2.91 -3.82
N LEU A 260 8.91 -1.93 -4.70
CA LEU A 260 8.31 -1.91 -6.03
C LEU A 260 9.28 -1.37 -7.06
N ASP A 261 9.08 -1.74 -8.31
CA ASP A 261 9.74 -1.11 -9.45
C ASP A 261 8.80 -0.82 -10.62
N LEU A 262 9.13 0.21 -11.38
CA LEU A 262 8.39 0.63 -12.58
C LEU A 262 9.19 0.40 -13.87
N PHE A 263 9.92 -0.72 -13.97
CA PHE A 263 10.81 -0.99 -15.11
C PHE A 263 10.09 -1.15 -16.46
N GLY A 264 8.83 -1.56 -16.46
CA GLY A 264 8.05 -1.80 -17.68
C GLY A 264 7.09 -0.68 -18.05
N ARG A 265 5.89 -1.02 -18.52
CA ARG A 265 4.92 -0.02 -18.96
C ARG A 265 4.19 0.67 -17.82
N ALA A 266 4.22 0.18 -16.58
CA ALA A 266 3.62 0.93 -15.49
C ALA A 266 4.39 2.24 -15.31
N ALA A 267 3.70 3.37 -15.43
CA ALA A 267 4.31 4.69 -15.33
C ALA A 267 3.97 5.39 -14.01
N GLN A 268 2.85 5.03 -13.37
CA GLN A 268 2.46 5.58 -12.09
C GLN A 268 1.61 4.60 -11.29
N ILE A 269 1.88 4.50 -9.98
CA ILE A 269 1.12 3.66 -9.04
C ILE A 269 0.89 4.40 -7.72
N SER A 270 -0.13 3.98 -6.97
CA SER A 270 -0.52 4.58 -5.67
C SER A 270 -0.91 3.55 -4.61
#